data_AF-A0A939YIU2-F1
#
_entry.id   AF-A0A939YIU2-F1
#
_cell.length_a   1.000
_cell.length_b   1.000
_cell.length_c   1.000
_cell.angle_alpha   90.00
_cell.angle_beta   90.00
_cell.angle_gamma   90.00
#
_symmetry.space_group_name_H-M   'P 1'
#
loop_
_entity.id
_entity.type
_entity.pdbx_description
1 polymer ?
#
loop_
_entity_poly.entity_id
_entity_poly.type
_entity_poly.pdbx_seq_one_letter_code
_entity_poly.pdbx_strand_id
1 'polypeptide(L)'
;LEVFGNKKLDGAVSLADSGYSTGTGMLTNSFLAPSEDLLGGASDIYLAYHGTKVERTVEDLMPAVAYLDTDGNPVDVMFDGFLFLLTGSMPSGYAGHEGYTVSDVDWLINTLFKEGRNVCALDEAAGLVKERLGLPDDYKYKYYVSLYGLNSTDPGDIDGDGVKENMSVLADRVKFTEEVIKRFEKAMAEHPFENIKFCGYYWYHESLDDANGDMQLLNAISDVIHAHGSQFFWIPWFKAYGYSLWKEHGFDAACMQPNYMFKLEAPFSNIHECASLAKRYGMCVEIEFCSNAMTDQRYRTRYMQYLSNGVTEGYMKDVIHMYYLETTSFIELYKSTYLPNRAMYDYTYQFIKGTLVTVPDAKDPISGKAEAGKICKGNLTDDETGMLSFEVDSSPKHGTVTINLDGSFAYYPDKGYTGEDSFTYRYSEQLDYSAPCVVNITVE
;
A
#
# COMPACT_ATOMS: atom_id res chain seq x y z
N LEU A 1 -6.07 -29.05 14.42
CA LEU A 1 -7.51 -28.91 14.72
C LEU A 1 -7.92 -30.13 15.53
N GLU A 2 -8.14 -30.01 16.83
CA GLU A 2 -8.73 -31.10 17.62
C GLU A 2 -10.24 -30.87 17.71
N VAL A 3 -11.02 -31.82 17.18
CA VAL A 3 -12.48 -31.76 17.15
C VAL A 3 -13.01 -32.46 18.41
N PHE A 4 -13.54 -31.69 19.36
CA PHE A 4 -14.17 -32.21 20.57
C PHE A 4 -15.67 -32.46 20.35
N GLY A 5 -15.98 -33.59 19.70
CA GLY A 5 -17.34 -34.14 19.60
C GLY A 5 -17.97 -34.07 18.21
N ASN A 6 -18.71 -35.13 17.85
CA ASN A 6 -19.45 -35.25 16.60
C ASN A 6 -20.96 -35.19 16.89
N LYS A 7 -21.65 -34.17 16.39
CA LYS A 7 -23.12 -34.15 16.36
C LYS A 7 -23.59 -34.60 14.98
N LYS A 8 -24.09 -35.83 14.86
CA LYS A 8 -24.72 -36.33 13.63
C LYS A 8 -26.17 -35.88 13.59
N LEU A 9 -26.54 -35.15 12.54
CA LEU A 9 -27.94 -34.90 12.17
C LEU A 9 -28.41 -36.08 11.29
N ASP A 10 -29.66 -36.51 11.42
CA ASP A 10 -30.23 -37.55 10.56
C ASP A 10 -30.18 -37.10 9.10
N GLY A 11 -29.62 -37.95 8.22
CA GLY A 11 -29.38 -37.64 6.82
C GLY A 11 -28.01 -37.02 6.50
N ALA A 12 -27.17 -36.75 7.50
CA ALA A 12 -25.80 -36.30 7.25
C ALA A 12 -24.94 -37.42 6.67
N VAL A 13 -24.41 -37.20 5.46
CA VAL A 13 -23.41 -38.06 4.80
C VAL A 13 -22.00 -37.66 5.21
N SER A 14 -21.03 -38.57 5.08
CA SER A 14 -19.63 -38.22 5.34
C SER A 14 -19.14 -37.21 4.30
N LEU A 15 -18.10 -36.42 4.60
CA LEU A 15 -17.50 -35.50 3.63
C LEU A 15 -17.03 -36.22 2.35
N ALA A 16 -16.64 -37.49 2.45
CA ALA A 16 -16.27 -38.30 1.30
C ALA A 16 -17.47 -38.72 0.43
N ASP A 17 -18.66 -38.83 1.04
CA ASP A 17 -19.89 -39.30 0.39
C ASP A 17 -20.84 -38.14 0.00
N SER A 18 -20.50 -36.90 0.35
CA SER A 18 -21.34 -35.73 0.11
C SER A 18 -21.28 -35.21 -1.33
N GLY A 19 -20.41 -35.76 -2.17
CA GLY A 19 -20.13 -35.23 -3.51
C GLY A 19 -19.39 -33.88 -3.50
N TYR A 20 -19.00 -33.39 -2.32
CA TYR A 20 -18.12 -32.22 -2.19
C TYR A 20 -16.68 -32.68 -2.41
N SER A 21 -16.04 -32.22 -3.47
CA SER A 21 -14.58 -32.32 -3.58
C SER A 21 -13.94 -31.35 -2.60
N THR A 22 -12.76 -31.69 -2.07
CA THR A 22 -11.88 -30.68 -1.49
C THR A 22 -11.61 -29.63 -2.57
N GLY A 23 -12.16 -28.43 -2.41
CA GLY A 23 -11.75 -27.29 -3.24
C GLY A 23 -10.25 -27.13 -3.08
N THR A 24 -9.52 -27.15 -4.19
CA THR A 24 -8.07 -26.95 -4.23
C THR A 24 -7.70 -25.49 -4.02
N GLY A 25 -8.54 -24.68 -3.36
CA GLY A 25 -8.17 -23.35 -2.91
C GLY A 25 -6.91 -23.51 -2.06
N MET A 26 -5.76 -23.27 -2.68
CA MET A 26 -4.46 -23.63 -2.14
C MET A 26 -4.23 -22.72 -0.94
N LEU A 27 -4.60 -23.21 0.25
CA LEU A 27 -4.26 -22.54 1.49
C LEU A 27 -2.74 -22.55 1.61
N THR A 28 -2.11 -21.41 1.35
CA THR A 28 -0.66 -21.27 1.46
C THR A 28 -0.24 -21.09 2.92
N ASN A 29 -1.08 -20.40 3.71
CA ASN A 29 -0.76 -19.92 5.05
C ASN A 29 0.54 -19.08 5.12
N SER A 30 0.87 -18.43 4.01
CA SER A 30 1.96 -17.47 3.86
C SER A 30 1.49 -16.33 2.98
N PHE A 31 1.99 -15.11 3.21
CA PHE A 31 1.83 -14.02 2.26
C PHE A 31 2.57 -14.34 0.95
N LEU A 32 2.22 -13.61 -0.11
CA LEU A 32 2.94 -13.68 -1.37
C LEU A 32 4.26 -12.92 -1.27
N ALA A 33 5.38 -13.65 -1.32
CA ALA A 33 6.72 -13.09 -1.25
C ALA A 33 7.24 -12.70 -2.64
N PRO A 34 8.06 -11.64 -2.76
CA PRO A 34 8.71 -11.28 -4.01
C PRO A 34 9.72 -12.34 -4.46
N SER A 35 9.88 -12.50 -5.77
CA SER A 35 10.92 -13.32 -6.38
C SER A 35 11.21 -12.82 -7.80
N GLU A 36 12.40 -13.09 -8.35
CA GLU A 36 12.78 -12.65 -9.70
C GLU A 36 11.77 -13.05 -10.79
N ASP A 37 11.12 -14.21 -10.61
CA ASP A 37 10.15 -14.76 -11.56
C ASP A 37 8.72 -14.22 -11.36
N LEU A 38 8.44 -13.57 -10.23
CA LEU A 38 7.13 -13.04 -9.88
C LEU A 38 7.13 -11.52 -9.96
N LEU A 39 6.30 -10.95 -10.84
CA LEU A 39 6.25 -9.50 -11.07
C LEU A 39 7.66 -8.91 -11.32
N GLY A 40 8.50 -9.64 -12.06
CA GLY A 40 9.86 -9.22 -12.40
C GLY A 40 10.74 -8.85 -11.19
N GLY A 41 10.49 -9.42 -10.02
CA GLY A 41 11.24 -9.16 -8.79
C GLY A 41 10.80 -7.92 -8.01
N ALA A 42 9.74 -7.22 -8.41
CA ALA A 42 9.24 -6.06 -7.65
C ALA A 42 8.60 -6.48 -6.33
N SER A 43 8.89 -5.74 -5.27
CA SER A 43 8.33 -5.94 -3.92
C SER A 43 7.33 -4.85 -3.56
N ASP A 44 7.60 -3.60 -3.92
CA ASP A 44 6.84 -2.43 -3.45
C ASP A 44 6.37 -1.62 -4.66
N ILE A 45 5.11 -1.85 -5.04
CA ILE A 45 4.54 -1.35 -6.30
C ILE A 45 3.64 -0.14 -6.04
N TYR A 46 4.06 1.02 -6.54
CA TYR A 46 3.32 2.28 -6.45
C TYR A 46 2.24 2.37 -7.54
N LEU A 47 1.00 2.69 -7.14
CA LEU A 47 -0.10 2.92 -8.08
C LEU A 47 -0.03 4.35 -8.65
N ALA A 48 0.60 4.47 -9.81
CA ALA A 48 0.83 5.72 -10.54
C ALA A 48 -0.39 6.11 -11.40
N TYR A 49 -1.35 6.83 -10.80
CA TYR A 49 -2.52 7.31 -11.55
C TYR A 49 -2.15 8.34 -12.64
N HIS A 50 -2.73 8.21 -13.83
CA HIS A 50 -2.63 9.14 -14.95
C HIS A 50 -3.99 9.31 -15.65
N GLY A 51 -4.13 10.27 -16.57
CA GLY A 51 -5.37 10.47 -17.33
C GLY A 51 -5.55 11.90 -17.80
N THR A 52 -6.78 12.27 -18.18
CA THR A 52 -7.09 13.58 -18.78
C THR A 52 -6.73 14.77 -17.91
N LYS A 53 -6.74 14.60 -16.59
CA LYS A 53 -6.46 15.67 -15.61
C LYS A 53 -5.13 15.53 -14.88
N VAL A 54 -4.44 14.40 -15.06
CA VAL A 54 -3.23 14.06 -14.30
C VAL A 54 -2.26 13.38 -15.24
N GLU A 55 -1.16 14.03 -15.61
CA GLU A 55 -0.02 13.41 -16.27
C GLU A 55 1.19 13.53 -15.36
N ARG A 56 2.01 12.48 -15.26
CA ARG A 56 3.17 12.47 -14.38
C ARG A 56 4.39 13.03 -15.06
N THR A 57 5.05 13.99 -14.43
CA THR A 57 6.40 14.45 -14.81
C THR A 57 7.48 13.69 -14.02
N VAL A 58 8.74 13.92 -14.38
CA VAL A 58 9.90 13.46 -13.60
C VAL A 58 9.83 13.97 -12.16
N GLU A 59 9.46 15.24 -11.96
CA GLU A 59 9.32 15.84 -10.63
C GLU A 59 8.20 15.18 -9.82
N ASP A 60 7.06 14.87 -10.45
CA ASP A 60 5.95 14.18 -9.77
C ASP A 60 6.33 12.76 -9.34
N LEU A 61 7.17 12.06 -10.11
CA LEU A 61 7.55 10.67 -9.83
C LEU A 61 8.74 10.58 -8.88
N MET A 62 9.59 11.59 -8.80
CA MET A 62 10.84 11.55 -8.01
C MET A 62 10.64 11.09 -6.55
N PRO A 63 9.63 11.57 -5.79
CA PRO A 63 9.42 11.14 -4.40
C PRO A 63 8.93 9.69 -4.25
N ALA A 64 8.47 9.07 -5.34
CA ALA A 64 8.09 7.66 -5.39
C ALA A 64 9.23 6.78 -5.94
N VAL A 65 10.06 7.30 -6.86
CA VAL A 65 11.24 6.56 -7.38
C VAL A 65 12.36 6.51 -6.34
N ALA A 66 12.55 7.59 -5.58
CA ALA A 66 13.54 7.69 -4.53
C ALA A 66 12.94 8.22 -3.23
N TYR A 67 13.51 7.76 -2.11
CA TYR A 67 13.30 8.38 -0.83
C TYR A 67 14.10 9.68 -0.78
N LEU A 68 13.41 10.78 -0.50
CA LEU A 68 13.97 12.12 -0.45
C LEU A 68 14.18 12.59 1.00
N ASP A 69 15.38 13.06 1.31
CA ASP A 69 15.67 13.66 2.62
C ASP A 69 14.94 15.02 2.81
N THR A 70 15.16 15.71 3.93
CA THR A 70 14.52 17.01 4.22
C THR A 70 14.95 18.13 3.30
N ASP A 71 16.08 17.98 2.62
CA ASP A 71 16.59 18.93 1.64
C ASP A 71 16.15 18.57 0.21
N GLY A 72 15.40 17.47 0.04
CA GLY A 72 14.90 16.98 -1.24
C GLY A 72 15.93 16.17 -2.04
N ASN A 73 17.03 15.72 -1.43
CA ASN A 73 18.01 14.89 -2.12
C ASN A 73 17.55 13.42 -2.15
N PRO A 74 17.72 12.71 -3.27
CA PRO A 74 17.58 11.26 -3.33
C PRO A 74 18.67 10.59 -2.49
N VAL A 75 18.27 9.73 -1.55
CA VAL A 75 19.20 9.00 -0.66
C VAL A 75 19.04 7.47 -0.71
N ASP A 76 17.90 6.95 -1.18
CA ASP A 76 17.68 5.53 -1.42
C ASP A 76 16.52 5.33 -2.42
N VAL A 77 16.32 4.11 -2.92
CA VAL A 77 15.13 3.69 -3.65
C VAL A 77 13.93 3.65 -2.68
N MET A 78 12.81 4.26 -3.10
CA MET A 78 11.54 4.19 -2.40
C MET A 78 10.71 3.01 -2.91
N PHE A 79 10.06 3.11 -4.08
CA PHE A 79 9.33 2.00 -4.71
C PHE A 79 10.14 1.39 -5.86
N ASP A 80 10.06 0.07 -6.05
CA ASP A 80 10.78 -0.64 -7.12
C ASP A 80 9.88 -1.02 -8.31
N GLY A 81 8.56 -0.91 -8.16
CA GLY A 81 7.57 -1.11 -9.22
C GLY A 81 6.53 0.00 -9.33
N PHE A 82 5.97 0.17 -10.54
CA PHE A 82 5.00 1.23 -10.85
C PHE A 82 3.85 0.69 -11.70
N LEU A 83 2.65 0.63 -11.13
CA LEU A 83 1.44 0.29 -11.88
C LEU A 83 0.76 1.57 -12.38
N PHE A 84 0.69 1.74 -13.70
CA PHE A 84 -0.03 2.87 -14.30
C PHE A 84 -1.53 2.61 -14.43
N LEU A 85 -2.31 3.49 -13.79
CA LEU A 85 -3.76 3.41 -13.65
C LEU A 85 -4.46 4.67 -14.16
N LEU A 86 -5.57 4.52 -14.86
CA LEU A 86 -6.34 5.64 -15.37
C LEU A 86 -7.18 6.22 -14.24
N THR A 87 -7.19 7.55 -14.13
CA THR A 87 -8.13 8.30 -13.32
C THR A 87 -8.93 9.28 -14.18
N GLY A 88 -10.19 9.49 -13.80
CA GLY A 88 -11.13 10.34 -14.52
C GLY A 88 -11.72 9.69 -15.77
N SER A 89 -12.28 10.54 -16.65
CA SER A 89 -12.91 10.11 -17.89
C SER A 89 -11.92 10.14 -19.06
N MET A 90 -12.09 9.19 -19.99
CA MET A 90 -11.50 9.18 -21.32
C MET A 90 -12.21 10.20 -22.24
N PRO A 91 -11.68 10.50 -23.45
CA PRO A 91 -12.30 11.44 -24.38
C PRO A 91 -13.75 11.14 -24.75
N SER A 92 -14.15 9.86 -24.81
CA SER A 92 -15.56 9.47 -25.02
C SER A 92 -16.51 9.87 -23.88
N GLY A 93 -15.99 10.27 -22.72
CA GLY A 93 -16.75 10.63 -21.53
C GLY A 93 -16.92 9.48 -20.54
N TYR A 94 -16.60 8.25 -20.94
CA TYR A 94 -16.65 7.10 -20.04
C TYR A 94 -15.44 7.03 -19.11
N ALA A 95 -15.63 6.43 -17.93
CA ALA A 95 -14.54 6.07 -17.03
C ALA A 95 -13.93 4.72 -17.45
N GLY A 96 -12.75 4.37 -16.93
CA GLY A 96 -11.95 3.21 -17.37
C GLY A 96 -12.60 1.81 -17.24
N HIS A 97 -13.83 1.69 -16.72
CA HIS A 97 -14.52 0.42 -16.48
C HIS A 97 -15.68 0.11 -17.45
N GLU A 98 -16.20 1.07 -18.22
CA GLU A 98 -17.39 0.87 -19.06
C GLU A 98 -17.34 1.66 -20.38
N GLY A 99 -17.96 1.19 -21.45
CA GLY A 99 -18.34 2.03 -22.61
C GLY A 99 -17.23 2.58 -23.52
N TYR A 100 -15.99 2.10 -23.39
CA TYR A 100 -14.82 2.52 -24.16
C TYR A 100 -14.94 2.25 -25.68
N THR A 101 -14.23 3.04 -26.47
CA THR A 101 -14.09 2.91 -27.93
C THR A 101 -12.64 2.58 -28.31
N VAL A 102 -12.38 2.09 -29.53
CA VAL A 102 -11.01 1.90 -30.05
C VAL A 102 -10.18 3.19 -29.94
N SER A 103 -10.80 4.33 -30.24
CA SER A 103 -10.15 5.64 -30.14
C SER A 103 -9.72 5.99 -28.71
N ASP A 104 -10.45 5.51 -27.69
CA ASP A 104 -10.05 5.71 -26.30
C ASP A 104 -8.85 4.83 -25.92
N VAL A 105 -8.77 3.61 -26.45
CA VAL A 105 -7.59 2.74 -26.30
C VAL A 105 -6.36 3.43 -26.90
N ASP A 106 -6.49 3.95 -28.12
CA ASP A 106 -5.39 4.67 -28.77
C ASP A 106 -5.00 5.92 -28.01
N TRP A 107 -5.97 6.69 -27.52
CA TRP A 107 -5.71 7.86 -26.69
C TRP A 107 -4.98 7.48 -25.39
N LEU A 108 -5.42 6.42 -24.71
CA LEU A 108 -4.81 5.93 -23.48
C LEU A 108 -3.34 5.58 -23.70
N ILE A 109 -3.04 4.78 -24.73
CA ILE A 109 -1.67 4.37 -25.06
C ILE A 109 -0.83 5.60 -25.42
N ASN A 110 -1.31 6.47 -26.29
CA ASN A 110 -0.59 7.68 -26.69
C ASN A 110 -0.29 8.62 -25.51
N THR A 111 -1.21 8.73 -24.55
CA THR A 111 -0.95 9.55 -23.35
C THR A 111 0.01 8.86 -22.38
N LEU A 112 -0.05 7.54 -22.23
CA LEU A 112 0.82 6.78 -21.35
C LEU A 112 2.29 6.81 -21.79
N PHE A 113 2.55 6.76 -23.10
CA PHE A 113 3.90 6.78 -23.70
C PHE A 113 4.33 8.16 -24.22
N LYS A 114 3.58 9.22 -23.87
CA LYS A 114 3.91 10.59 -24.27
C LYS A 114 5.29 11.00 -23.74
N GLU A 115 6.11 11.57 -24.62
CA GLU A 115 7.45 12.06 -24.28
C GLU A 115 7.44 13.01 -23.08
N GLY A 116 8.36 12.80 -22.14
CA GLY A 116 8.47 13.56 -20.89
C GLY A 116 7.30 13.39 -19.92
N ARG A 117 6.42 12.39 -20.13
CA ARG A 117 5.25 12.11 -19.28
C ARG A 117 5.14 10.63 -18.94
N ASN A 118 4.45 10.35 -17.83
CA ASN A 118 4.00 9.02 -17.43
C ASN A 118 5.12 7.97 -17.47
N VAL A 119 5.02 6.94 -18.32
CA VAL A 119 6.04 5.87 -18.40
C VAL A 119 7.39 6.42 -18.88
N CYS A 120 7.39 7.34 -19.85
CA CYS A 120 8.61 7.99 -20.32
C CYS A 120 9.25 8.87 -19.24
N ALA A 121 8.44 9.56 -18.43
CA ALA A 121 8.95 10.32 -17.29
C ALA A 121 9.49 9.39 -16.17
N LEU A 122 8.92 8.20 -16.01
CA LEU A 122 9.43 7.21 -15.06
C LEU A 122 10.83 6.73 -15.47
N ASP A 123 11.05 6.46 -16.76
CA ASP A 123 12.37 6.05 -17.26
C ASP A 123 13.45 7.11 -17.01
N GLU A 124 13.11 8.38 -17.23
CA GLU A 124 14.02 9.50 -16.95
C GLU A 124 14.28 9.66 -15.44
N ALA A 125 13.24 9.63 -14.61
CA ALA A 125 13.38 9.71 -13.15
C ALA A 125 14.22 8.54 -12.60
N ALA A 126 13.98 7.33 -13.09
CA ALA A 126 14.74 6.14 -12.75
C ALA A 126 16.22 6.28 -13.12
N GLY A 127 16.54 6.83 -14.30
CA GLY A 127 17.92 7.10 -14.72
C GLY A 127 18.64 8.07 -13.79
N LEU A 128 17.99 9.18 -13.44
CA LEU A 128 18.52 10.17 -12.51
C LEU A 128 18.82 9.57 -11.14
N VAL A 129 17.92 8.74 -10.62
CA VAL A 129 18.10 8.07 -9.33
C VAL A 129 19.20 7.01 -9.39
N LYS A 130 19.26 6.21 -10.46
CA LYS A 130 20.35 5.24 -10.67
C LYS A 130 21.71 5.92 -10.67
N GLU A 131 21.87 7.02 -11.40
CA GLU A 131 23.11 7.80 -11.44
C GLU A 131 23.45 8.35 -10.04
N ARG A 132 22.47 8.96 -9.37
CA ARG A 132 22.66 9.58 -8.06
C ARG A 132 23.07 8.58 -6.97
N LEU A 133 22.45 7.41 -6.95
CA LEU A 133 22.66 6.39 -5.92
C LEU A 133 23.75 5.38 -6.29
N GLY A 134 24.26 5.41 -7.53
CA GLY A 134 25.23 4.43 -8.02
C GLY A 134 24.64 3.01 -8.09
N LEU A 135 23.38 2.88 -8.50
CA LEU A 135 22.74 1.58 -8.66
C LEU A 135 23.40 0.80 -9.81
N PRO A 136 23.41 -0.55 -9.75
CA PRO A 136 23.94 -1.37 -10.84
C PRO A 136 23.33 -1.04 -12.20
N ASP A 137 24.13 -1.13 -13.28
CA ASP A 137 23.67 -0.83 -14.64
C ASP A 137 22.47 -1.67 -15.07
N ASP A 138 22.45 -2.94 -14.64
CA ASP A 138 21.38 -3.92 -14.89
C ASP A 138 20.16 -3.75 -13.97
N TYR A 139 20.23 -2.89 -12.95
CA TYR A 139 19.06 -2.54 -12.16
C TYR A 139 18.05 -1.79 -13.04
N LYS A 140 16.82 -2.31 -13.07
CA LYS A 140 15.67 -1.68 -13.73
C LYS A 140 14.52 -1.55 -12.74
N TYR A 141 13.84 -0.42 -12.77
CA TYR A 141 12.53 -0.30 -12.13
C TYR A 141 11.48 -1.04 -12.96
N LYS A 142 10.42 -1.52 -12.32
CA LYS A 142 9.42 -2.36 -12.97
C LYS A 142 8.21 -1.49 -13.27
N TYR A 143 7.57 -1.69 -14.40
CA TYR A 143 6.29 -1.06 -14.67
C TYR A 143 5.26 -2.02 -15.22
N TYR A 144 4.02 -1.68 -14.92
CA TYR A 144 2.82 -2.44 -15.26
C TYR A 144 1.78 -1.50 -15.82
N VAL A 145 0.89 -2.04 -16.64
CA VAL A 145 -0.23 -1.28 -17.20
C VAL A 145 -1.52 -2.02 -16.92
N SER A 146 -2.60 -1.27 -16.73
CA SER A 146 -3.91 -1.90 -16.50
C SER A 146 -4.57 -2.25 -17.81
N LEU A 147 -5.23 -3.40 -17.86
CA LEU A 147 -6.14 -3.72 -18.95
C LEU A 147 -7.49 -3.06 -18.66
N TYR A 148 -7.81 -2.07 -19.47
CA TYR A 148 -9.11 -1.42 -19.44
C TYR A 148 -10.02 -2.04 -20.46
N GLY A 149 -11.29 -1.92 -20.15
CA GLY A 149 -12.31 -2.07 -21.12
C GLY A 149 -12.50 -3.51 -21.60
N LEU A 150 -13.30 -4.25 -20.84
CA LEU A 150 -13.85 -5.55 -21.26
C LEU A 150 -15.39 -5.56 -21.39
N ASN A 151 -16.02 -4.40 -21.14
CA ASN A 151 -17.45 -4.11 -21.23
C ASN A 151 -17.77 -2.92 -22.20
N SER A 152 -17.30 -2.95 -23.45
CA SER A 152 -17.49 -1.86 -24.43
C SER A 152 -18.83 -1.96 -25.10
N THR A 153 -19.37 -0.79 -25.40
CA THR A 153 -20.63 -0.61 -26.12
C THR A 153 -20.43 -0.34 -27.62
N ASP A 154 -19.22 -0.03 -28.07
CA ASP A 154 -18.82 0.07 -29.48
C ASP A 154 -17.31 -0.27 -29.62
N PRO A 155 -16.96 -1.57 -29.68
CA PRO A 155 -15.56 -2.00 -29.73
C PRO A 155 -14.89 -1.67 -31.07
N GLY A 156 -15.61 -1.07 -32.02
CA GLY A 156 -15.10 -0.78 -33.36
C GLY A 156 -14.67 -2.05 -34.09
N ASP A 157 -13.78 -1.87 -35.05
CA ASP A 157 -13.02 -2.91 -35.75
C ASP A 157 -11.58 -2.80 -35.21
N ILE A 158 -11.27 -3.59 -34.19
CA ILE A 158 -10.04 -3.41 -33.39
C ILE A 158 -8.79 -3.91 -34.12
N ASP A 159 -8.93 -4.91 -35.00
CA ASP A 159 -7.82 -5.48 -35.78
C ASP A 159 -7.76 -5.00 -37.24
N GLY A 160 -8.77 -4.24 -37.70
CA GLY A 160 -8.81 -3.68 -39.04
C GLY A 160 -9.20 -4.68 -40.12
N ASP A 161 -9.87 -5.79 -39.76
CA ASP A 161 -10.31 -6.82 -40.71
C ASP A 161 -11.60 -6.44 -41.46
N GLY A 162 -12.21 -5.30 -41.12
CA GLY A 162 -13.45 -4.78 -41.68
C GLY A 162 -14.71 -5.28 -40.96
N VAL A 163 -14.57 -6.06 -39.89
CA VAL A 163 -15.65 -6.60 -39.06
C VAL A 163 -15.57 -5.99 -37.67
N LYS A 164 -16.71 -5.48 -37.18
CA LYS A 164 -16.77 -5.01 -35.80
C LYS A 164 -16.92 -6.18 -34.82
N GLU A 165 -16.15 -6.16 -33.75
CA GLU A 165 -16.26 -7.13 -32.66
C GLU A 165 -17.64 -7.05 -31.97
N ASN A 166 -18.14 -8.21 -31.53
CA ASN A 166 -19.36 -8.31 -30.73
C ASN A 166 -19.01 -8.64 -29.27
N MET A 167 -19.07 -7.63 -28.39
CA MET A 167 -18.73 -7.80 -26.97
C MET A 167 -19.68 -8.71 -26.18
N SER A 168 -20.76 -9.22 -26.78
CA SER A 168 -21.58 -10.30 -26.20
C SER A 168 -21.03 -11.70 -26.50
N VAL A 169 -19.99 -11.83 -27.33
CA VAL A 169 -19.37 -13.09 -27.74
C VAL A 169 -18.01 -13.23 -27.08
N LEU A 170 -17.77 -14.33 -26.36
CA LEU A 170 -16.51 -14.57 -25.65
C LEU A 170 -15.28 -14.47 -26.56
N ALA A 171 -15.33 -15.09 -27.75
CA ALA A 171 -14.21 -15.07 -28.69
C ALA A 171 -13.81 -13.64 -29.11
N ASP A 172 -14.79 -12.78 -29.37
CA ASP A 172 -14.57 -11.39 -29.76
C ASP A 172 -14.04 -10.56 -28.58
N ARG A 173 -14.48 -10.82 -27.34
CA ARG A 173 -13.91 -10.20 -26.12
C ARG A 173 -12.44 -10.58 -25.93
N VAL A 174 -12.08 -11.84 -26.18
CA VAL A 174 -10.69 -12.31 -26.12
C VAL A 174 -9.86 -11.67 -27.23
N LYS A 175 -10.34 -11.69 -28.48
CA LYS A 175 -9.71 -11.04 -29.64
C LYS A 175 -9.45 -9.55 -29.35
N PHE A 176 -10.45 -8.84 -28.84
CA PHE A 176 -10.32 -7.43 -28.47
C PHE A 176 -9.19 -7.20 -27.45
N THR A 177 -9.12 -8.03 -26.41
CA THR A 177 -8.07 -7.92 -25.38
C THR A 177 -6.68 -8.18 -25.95
N GLU A 178 -6.54 -9.21 -26.79
CA GLU A 178 -5.28 -9.54 -27.45
C GLU A 178 -4.79 -8.39 -28.35
N GLU A 179 -5.70 -7.73 -29.08
CA GLU A 179 -5.34 -6.57 -29.90
C GLU A 179 -4.97 -5.34 -29.07
N VAL A 180 -5.60 -5.13 -27.91
CA VAL A 180 -5.16 -4.10 -26.96
C VAL A 180 -3.74 -4.40 -26.46
N ILE A 181 -3.42 -5.65 -26.11
CA ILE A 181 -2.07 -6.07 -25.70
C ILE A 181 -1.05 -5.78 -26.81
N LYS A 182 -1.34 -6.19 -28.05
CA LYS A 182 -0.47 -5.92 -29.21
C LYS A 182 -0.23 -4.43 -29.44
N ARG A 183 -1.23 -3.57 -29.21
CA ARG A 183 -1.07 -2.11 -29.30
C ARG A 183 -0.15 -1.57 -28.20
N PHE A 184 -0.28 -2.06 -26.97
CA PHE A 184 0.68 -1.72 -25.90
C PHE A 184 2.10 -2.18 -26.27
N GLU A 185 2.27 -3.41 -26.73
CA GLU A 185 3.57 -3.97 -27.13
C GLU A 185 4.22 -3.16 -28.26
N LYS A 186 3.43 -2.75 -29.25
CA LYS A 186 3.89 -1.86 -30.30
C LYS A 186 4.38 -0.53 -29.75
N ALA A 187 3.62 0.11 -28.86
CA ALA A 187 4.05 1.36 -28.23
C ALA A 187 5.34 1.16 -27.41
N MET A 188 5.44 0.08 -26.64
CA MET A 188 6.67 -0.26 -25.91
C MET A 188 7.87 -0.45 -26.84
N ALA A 189 7.69 -1.06 -28.01
CA ALA A 189 8.75 -1.25 -28.99
C ALA A 189 9.18 0.08 -29.68
N GLU A 190 8.26 1.02 -29.84
CA GLU A 190 8.53 2.37 -30.37
C GLU A 190 9.21 3.28 -29.33
N HIS A 191 9.18 2.90 -28.05
CA HIS A 191 9.75 3.63 -26.91
C HIS A 191 10.72 2.75 -26.10
N PRO A 192 11.94 2.46 -26.61
CA PRO A 192 12.90 1.63 -25.89
C PRO A 192 13.39 2.31 -24.61
N PHE A 193 13.20 1.66 -23.47
CA PHE A 193 13.54 2.20 -22.15
C PHE A 193 14.87 1.68 -21.59
N GLU A 194 15.68 2.58 -21.01
CA GLU A 194 17.01 2.27 -20.49
C GLU A 194 17.04 2.01 -18.98
N ASN A 195 16.03 2.41 -18.22
CA ASN A 195 16.03 2.36 -16.76
C ASN A 195 14.83 1.62 -16.18
N ILE A 196 13.80 1.35 -17.00
CA ILE A 196 12.63 0.57 -16.61
C ILE A 196 12.42 -0.68 -17.48
N LYS A 197 11.64 -1.62 -16.96
CA LYS A 197 11.26 -2.89 -17.62
C LYS A 197 9.76 -3.15 -17.46
N PHE A 198 9.11 -3.49 -18.56
CA PHE A 198 7.72 -3.96 -18.52
C PHE A 198 7.64 -5.35 -17.91
N CYS A 199 6.70 -5.57 -16.99
CA CYS A 199 6.59 -6.83 -16.28
C CYS A 199 5.20 -7.47 -16.32
N GLY A 200 4.14 -6.73 -16.67
CA GLY A 200 2.82 -7.36 -16.78
C GLY A 200 1.63 -6.43 -16.76
N TYR A 201 0.47 -7.06 -16.68
CA TYR A 201 -0.84 -6.45 -16.79
C TYR A 201 -1.65 -6.59 -15.51
N TYR A 202 -2.30 -5.51 -15.12
CA TYR A 202 -3.25 -5.47 -14.01
C TYR A 202 -4.69 -5.67 -14.51
N TRP A 203 -5.44 -6.53 -13.83
CA TRP A 203 -6.87 -6.68 -14.03
C TRP A 203 -7.66 -5.63 -13.27
N TYR A 204 -8.24 -4.68 -14.01
CA TYR A 204 -8.88 -3.50 -13.42
C TYR A 204 -10.16 -3.82 -12.62
N HIS A 205 -10.90 -4.87 -12.96
CA HIS A 205 -12.17 -5.16 -12.28
C HIS A 205 -11.93 -5.87 -10.95
N GLU A 206 -12.17 -5.18 -9.85
CA GLU A 206 -11.76 -5.59 -8.50
C GLU A 206 -12.70 -6.63 -7.83
N SER A 207 -13.59 -7.25 -8.60
CA SER A 207 -14.48 -8.34 -8.20
C SER A 207 -14.55 -9.38 -9.33
N LEU A 208 -14.86 -10.64 -9.03
CA LEU A 208 -15.01 -11.69 -10.04
C LEU A 208 -16.47 -12.12 -10.21
N ASP A 209 -17.41 -11.18 -10.19
CA ASP A 209 -18.84 -11.48 -10.29
C ASP A 209 -19.20 -12.09 -11.66
N ASP A 210 -19.61 -13.36 -11.70
CA ASP A 210 -19.86 -14.12 -12.94
C ASP A 210 -21.21 -13.80 -13.63
N ALA A 211 -21.82 -12.65 -13.32
CA ALA A 211 -23.13 -12.29 -13.84
C ALA A 211 -23.19 -12.22 -15.39
N ASN A 212 -22.03 -12.05 -16.04
CA ASN A 212 -21.88 -11.92 -17.49
C ASN A 212 -20.89 -12.93 -18.12
N GLY A 213 -20.54 -14.02 -17.42
CA GLY A 213 -19.58 -15.01 -17.92
C GLY A 213 -18.11 -14.55 -17.84
N ASP A 214 -17.82 -13.59 -16.96
CA ASP A 214 -16.51 -12.96 -16.82
C ASP A 214 -15.44 -13.94 -16.35
N MET A 215 -15.81 -15.04 -15.69
CA MET A 215 -14.85 -16.06 -15.26
C MET A 215 -14.23 -16.85 -16.42
N GLN A 216 -15.01 -17.14 -17.48
CA GLN A 216 -14.49 -17.80 -18.68
C GLN A 216 -13.61 -16.85 -19.49
N LEU A 217 -14.01 -15.57 -19.55
CA LEU A 217 -13.20 -14.53 -20.15
C LEU A 217 -11.87 -14.37 -19.41
N LEU A 218 -11.90 -14.34 -18.09
CA LEU A 218 -10.72 -14.14 -17.25
C LEU A 218 -9.67 -15.24 -17.49
N ASN A 219 -10.10 -16.50 -17.55
CA ASN A 219 -9.19 -17.62 -17.86
C ASN A 219 -8.57 -17.48 -19.25
N ALA A 220 -9.38 -17.13 -20.26
CA ALA A 220 -8.88 -16.95 -21.61
C ALA A 220 -7.92 -15.75 -21.73
N ILE A 221 -8.18 -14.66 -21.01
CA ILE A 221 -7.30 -13.48 -20.95
C ILE A 221 -5.98 -13.83 -20.26
N SER A 222 -6.03 -14.59 -19.16
CA SER A 222 -4.82 -15.08 -18.50
C SER A 222 -3.95 -15.91 -19.47
N ASP A 223 -4.54 -16.84 -20.20
CA ASP A 223 -3.83 -17.64 -21.21
C ASP A 223 -3.17 -16.76 -22.28
N VAL A 224 -3.87 -15.73 -22.76
CA VAL A 224 -3.33 -14.76 -23.74
C VAL A 224 -2.14 -13.99 -23.14
N ILE A 225 -2.29 -13.44 -21.94
CA ILE A 225 -1.23 -12.65 -21.30
C ILE A 225 0.03 -13.49 -21.08
N HIS A 226 -0.13 -14.73 -20.62
CA HIS A 226 0.98 -15.66 -20.42
C HIS A 226 1.61 -16.10 -21.75
N ALA A 227 0.83 -16.28 -22.82
CA ALA A 227 1.36 -16.57 -24.16
C ALA A 227 2.22 -15.42 -24.72
N HIS A 228 1.93 -14.18 -24.31
CA HIS A 228 2.74 -13.00 -24.59
C HIS A 228 3.92 -12.82 -23.62
N GLY A 229 4.15 -13.75 -22.69
CA GLY A 229 5.27 -13.75 -21.75
C GLY A 229 5.19 -12.69 -20.66
N SER A 230 3.99 -12.16 -20.39
CA SER A 230 3.74 -11.13 -19.38
C SER A 230 3.11 -11.71 -18.12
N GLN A 231 3.29 -11.06 -16.98
CA GLN A 231 2.62 -11.44 -15.73
C GLN A 231 1.21 -10.85 -15.69
N PHE A 232 0.32 -11.48 -14.93
CA PHE A 232 -1.07 -11.07 -14.74
C PHE A 232 -1.42 -11.00 -13.26
N PHE A 233 -1.95 -9.87 -12.79
CA PHE A 233 -2.22 -9.70 -11.37
C PHE A 233 -3.46 -8.85 -11.06
N TRP A 234 -3.88 -8.90 -9.79
CA TRP A 234 -5.17 -8.38 -9.34
C TRP A 234 -5.12 -7.73 -7.95
N ILE A 235 -6.03 -6.78 -7.71
CA ILE A 235 -6.11 -6.00 -6.46
C ILE A 235 -7.59 -5.95 -6.03
N PRO A 236 -8.15 -7.05 -5.49
CA PRO A 236 -9.56 -7.09 -5.09
C PRO A 236 -9.88 -6.19 -3.90
N TRP A 237 -11.08 -5.57 -3.90
CA TRP A 237 -11.69 -4.97 -2.70
C TRP A 237 -11.76 -5.98 -1.55
N PHE A 238 -11.89 -5.48 -0.32
CA PHE A 238 -11.92 -6.31 0.88
C PHE A 238 -13.02 -7.38 0.79
N LYS A 239 -12.60 -8.65 0.68
CA LYS A 239 -13.49 -9.83 0.50
C LYS A 239 -14.40 -9.74 -0.73
N ALA A 240 -13.93 -9.09 -1.81
CA ALA A 240 -14.63 -9.05 -3.09
C ALA A 240 -15.01 -10.45 -3.58
N TYR A 241 -16.09 -10.57 -4.35
CA TYR A 241 -16.51 -11.89 -4.83
C TYR A 241 -15.38 -12.56 -5.62
N GLY A 242 -15.14 -13.84 -5.34
CA GLY A 242 -14.07 -14.61 -5.98
C GLY A 242 -12.65 -14.34 -5.47
N TYR A 243 -12.44 -13.49 -4.44
CA TYR A 243 -11.08 -13.17 -3.93
C TYR A 243 -10.21 -14.41 -3.65
N SER A 244 -10.80 -15.48 -3.11
CA SER A 244 -10.12 -16.73 -2.78
C SER A 244 -9.80 -17.63 -3.98
N LEU A 245 -10.33 -17.30 -5.17
CA LEU A 245 -10.21 -18.10 -6.40
C LEU A 245 -9.14 -17.54 -7.36
N TRP A 246 -8.39 -16.50 -6.96
CA TRP A 246 -7.48 -15.79 -7.86
C TRP A 246 -6.50 -16.72 -8.60
N LYS A 247 -5.92 -17.71 -7.91
CA LYS A 247 -5.02 -18.69 -8.52
C LYS A 247 -5.72 -19.59 -9.55
N GLU A 248 -6.98 -19.92 -9.30
CA GLU A 248 -7.77 -20.77 -10.22
C GLU A 248 -8.07 -20.05 -11.53
N HIS A 249 -8.01 -18.71 -11.51
CA HIS A 249 -8.22 -17.84 -12.66
C HIS A 249 -6.93 -17.28 -13.27
N GLY A 250 -5.80 -17.91 -12.96
CA GLY A 250 -4.53 -17.68 -13.67
C GLY A 250 -3.81 -16.37 -13.33
N PHE A 251 -4.22 -15.68 -12.27
CA PHE A 251 -3.43 -14.59 -11.72
C PHE A 251 -2.12 -15.13 -11.11
N ASP A 252 -1.01 -14.48 -11.41
CA ASP A 252 0.31 -14.73 -10.82
C ASP A 252 0.42 -14.13 -9.42
N ALA A 253 -0.24 -12.98 -9.21
CA ALA A 253 -0.33 -12.31 -7.92
C ALA A 253 -1.73 -11.72 -7.68
N ALA A 254 -2.15 -11.69 -6.42
CA ALA A 254 -3.33 -10.94 -6.00
C ALA A 254 -3.06 -10.23 -4.68
N CYS A 255 -3.34 -8.93 -4.58
CA CYS A 255 -3.12 -8.12 -3.37
C CYS A 255 -4.45 -7.58 -2.83
N MET A 256 -4.89 -8.05 -1.68
CA MET A 256 -6.19 -7.62 -1.15
C MET A 256 -6.08 -6.26 -0.46
N GLN A 257 -7.02 -5.36 -0.77
CA GLN A 257 -7.12 -4.07 -0.11
C GLN A 257 -8.01 -4.17 1.15
N PRO A 258 -7.57 -3.64 2.32
CA PRO A 258 -8.39 -3.65 3.54
C PRO A 258 -9.63 -2.74 3.52
N ASN A 259 -9.66 -1.72 2.65
CA ASN A 259 -10.66 -0.66 2.60
C ASN A 259 -10.94 0.03 3.94
N TYR A 260 -9.95 0.02 4.82
CA TYR A 260 -10.01 0.64 6.13
C TYR A 260 -9.80 2.16 6.00
N MET A 261 -8.95 2.64 5.10
CA MET A 261 -8.55 4.04 5.03
C MET A 261 -9.71 5.05 4.88
N PHE A 262 -10.74 4.72 4.09
CA PHE A 262 -11.65 5.74 3.53
C PHE A 262 -12.88 6.09 4.38
N LYS A 263 -13.24 5.28 5.38
CA LYS A 263 -14.45 5.50 6.19
C LYS A 263 -14.12 5.33 7.67
N LEU A 264 -14.36 6.35 8.49
CA LEU A 264 -14.04 6.31 9.93
C LEU A 264 -14.80 5.22 10.68
N GLU A 265 -15.95 4.80 10.16
CA GLU A 265 -16.79 3.74 10.72
C GLU A 265 -16.27 2.33 10.42
N ALA A 266 -15.38 2.16 9.44
CA ALA A 266 -14.80 0.85 9.17
C ALA A 266 -13.93 0.40 10.36
N PRO A 267 -14.14 -0.81 10.89
CA PRO A 267 -13.48 -1.25 12.12
C PRO A 267 -12.01 -1.57 11.85
N PHE A 268 -11.16 -1.36 12.87
CA PHE A 268 -9.74 -1.70 12.79
C PHE A 268 -9.50 -3.20 12.51
N SER A 269 -10.46 -4.06 12.84
CA SER A 269 -10.42 -5.48 12.50
C SER A 269 -10.34 -5.75 10.99
N ASN A 270 -10.72 -4.81 10.12
CA ASN A 270 -10.58 -4.99 8.66
C ASN A 270 -9.12 -5.22 8.25
N ILE A 271 -8.15 -4.51 8.84
CA ILE A 271 -6.73 -4.70 8.49
C ILE A 271 -6.26 -6.09 8.97
N HIS A 272 -6.58 -6.45 10.22
CA HIS A 272 -6.26 -7.78 10.77
C HIS A 272 -6.87 -8.92 9.96
N GLU A 273 -8.14 -8.78 9.58
CA GLU A 273 -8.84 -9.77 8.77
C GLU A 273 -8.28 -9.84 7.35
N CYS A 274 -7.89 -8.70 6.76
CA CYS A 274 -7.22 -8.65 5.47
C CYS A 274 -5.89 -9.40 5.52
N ALA A 275 -5.03 -9.09 6.50
CA ALA A 275 -3.75 -9.77 6.69
C ALA A 275 -3.93 -11.30 6.88
N SER A 276 -4.90 -11.69 7.72
CA SER A 276 -5.22 -13.10 7.98
C SER A 276 -5.69 -13.84 6.72
N LEU A 277 -6.58 -13.23 5.94
CA LEU A 277 -7.08 -13.82 4.70
C LEU A 277 -6.03 -13.81 3.59
N ALA A 278 -5.23 -12.75 3.48
CA ALA A 278 -4.16 -12.66 2.51
C ALA A 278 -3.12 -13.75 2.75
N LYS A 279 -2.69 -13.92 4.01
CA LYS A 279 -1.83 -15.03 4.42
C LYS A 279 -2.46 -16.40 4.15
N ARG A 280 -3.76 -16.55 4.42
CA ARG A 280 -4.47 -17.81 4.19
C ARG A 280 -4.46 -18.22 2.71
N TYR A 281 -4.67 -17.28 1.80
CA TYR A 281 -4.84 -17.54 0.36
C TYR A 281 -3.62 -17.21 -0.50
N GLY A 282 -2.49 -16.85 0.11
CA GLY A 282 -1.26 -16.59 -0.63
C GLY A 282 -1.25 -15.26 -1.36
N MET A 283 -1.98 -14.29 -0.84
CA MET A 283 -2.10 -12.95 -1.42
C MET A 283 -1.11 -11.99 -0.78
N CYS A 284 -0.87 -10.89 -1.47
CA CYS A 284 -0.24 -9.68 -0.94
C CYS A 284 -1.28 -8.75 -0.28
N VAL A 285 -0.81 -7.61 0.23
CA VAL A 285 -1.65 -6.59 0.90
C VAL A 285 -1.50 -5.27 0.18
N GLU A 286 -2.61 -4.57 -0.07
CA GLU A 286 -2.55 -3.16 -0.48
C GLU A 286 -2.51 -2.24 0.75
N ILE A 287 -1.64 -1.23 0.70
CA ILE A 287 -1.54 -0.13 1.66
C ILE A 287 -2.26 1.08 1.08
N GLU A 288 -3.33 1.53 1.76
CA GLU A 288 -4.21 2.60 1.29
C GLU A 288 -3.98 3.89 2.09
N PHE A 289 -3.82 5.01 1.39
CA PHE A 289 -3.75 6.37 1.95
C PHE A 289 -4.83 7.26 1.35
N CYS A 290 -5.24 8.29 2.09
CA CYS A 290 -6.02 9.41 1.55
C CYS A 290 -5.59 10.75 2.15
N SER A 291 -5.76 11.83 1.39
CA SER A 291 -5.33 13.19 1.74
C SER A 291 -5.95 13.73 3.03
N ASN A 292 -7.08 13.17 3.50
CA ASN A 292 -7.63 13.50 4.82
C ASN A 292 -6.63 13.23 5.95
N ALA A 293 -5.72 12.25 5.81
CA ALA A 293 -4.69 11.96 6.80
C ALA A 293 -3.70 13.13 7.01
N MET A 294 -3.59 14.04 6.04
CA MET A 294 -2.72 15.21 6.13
C MET A 294 -3.24 16.25 7.13
N THR A 295 -4.55 16.29 7.37
CA THR A 295 -5.20 17.36 8.14
C THR A 295 -6.06 16.85 9.31
N ASP A 296 -6.51 15.59 9.26
CA ASP A 296 -7.33 14.96 10.29
C ASP A 296 -6.55 13.83 10.98
N GLN A 297 -6.32 13.99 12.29
CA GLN A 297 -5.60 13.02 13.11
C GLN A 297 -6.22 11.62 13.05
N ARG A 298 -7.54 11.50 12.90
CA ARG A 298 -8.20 10.19 12.84
C ARG A 298 -7.79 9.43 11.59
N TYR A 299 -7.75 10.09 10.43
CA TYR A 299 -7.28 9.47 9.19
C TYR A 299 -5.77 9.22 9.22
N ARG A 300 -4.98 10.11 9.85
CA ARG A 300 -3.55 9.87 10.10
C ARG A 300 -3.33 8.59 10.89
N THR A 301 -4.03 8.42 12.02
CA THR A 301 -3.98 7.20 12.83
C THR A 301 -4.36 5.97 12.01
N ARG A 302 -5.33 6.07 11.09
CA ARG A 302 -5.69 4.95 10.22
C ARG A 302 -4.56 4.55 9.29
N TYR A 303 -3.91 5.52 8.65
CA TYR A 303 -2.76 5.23 7.79
C TYR A 303 -1.61 4.60 8.57
N MET A 304 -1.28 5.19 9.72
CA MET A 304 -0.27 4.67 10.64
C MET A 304 -0.58 3.23 11.11
N GLN A 305 -1.86 2.90 11.26
CA GLN A 305 -2.33 1.55 11.59
C GLN A 305 -2.13 0.52 10.47
N TYR A 306 -2.09 0.91 9.19
CA TYR A 306 -1.67 -0.01 8.12
C TYR A 306 -0.20 -0.41 8.30
N LEU A 307 0.66 0.55 8.61
CA LEU A 307 2.09 0.32 8.75
C LEU A 307 2.40 -0.50 10.01
N SER A 308 1.86 -0.14 11.18
CA SER A 308 2.08 -0.90 12.41
C SER A 308 1.46 -2.28 12.40
N ASN A 309 0.31 -2.45 11.73
CA ASN A 309 -0.27 -3.77 11.56
C ASN A 309 0.62 -4.67 10.70
N GLY A 310 1.33 -4.13 9.71
CA GLY A 310 2.28 -4.93 8.93
C GLY A 310 3.48 -5.42 9.71
N VAL A 311 3.94 -4.64 10.69
CA VAL A 311 4.96 -5.08 11.65
C VAL A 311 4.43 -6.23 12.52
N THR A 312 3.23 -6.08 13.07
CA THR A 312 2.67 -7.02 14.06
C THR A 312 2.08 -8.30 13.45
N GLU A 313 1.43 -8.22 12.29
CA GLU A 313 0.88 -9.37 11.56
C GLU A 313 1.88 -10.02 10.61
N GLY A 314 3.06 -9.40 10.44
CA GLY A 314 4.19 -9.95 9.70
C GLY A 314 4.06 -9.85 8.19
N TYR A 315 3.45 -8.78 7.68
CA TYR A 315 3.47 -8.44 6.26
C TYR A 315 4.40 -7.28 5.92
N MET A 316 5.20 -6.73 6.85
CA MET A 316 6.18 -5.69 6.50
C MET A 316 7.37 -6.22 5.67
N LYS A 317 7.79 -7.46 5.90
CA LYS A 317 8.98 -8.05 5.26
C LYS A 317 8.61 -9.25 4.43
N ASP A 318 9.34 -9.46 3.34
CA ASP A 318 9.21 -10.63 2.47
C ASP A 318 7.77 -10.81 1.92
N VAL A 319 7.09 -9.69 1.65
CA VAL A 319 5.73 -9.64 1.10
C VAL A 319 5.70 -8.61 -0.01
N ILE A 320 4.97 -8.89 -1.09
CA ILE A 320 4.67 -7.89 -2.13
C ILE A 320 3.61 -6.92 -1.59
N HIS A 321 3.76 -5.64 -1.87
CA HIS A 321 2.80 -4.60 -1.53
C HIS A 321 2.36 -3.82 -2.76
N MET A 322 1.08 -3.48 -2.77
CA MET A 322 0.53 -2.46 -3.66
C MET A 322 0.27 -1.20 -2.83
N TYR A 323 0.62 -0.05 -3.37
CA TYR A 323 0.49 1.22 -2.65
C TYR A 323 -0.49 2.14 -3.37
N TYR A 324 -1.74 2.14 -2.92
CA TYR A 324 -2.73 3.16 -3.29
C TYR A 324 -2.49 4.40 -2.43
N LEU A 325 -1.80 5.40 -2.99
CA LEU A 325 -1.38 6.60 -2.24
C LEU A 325 -1.99 7.90 -2.77
N GLU A 326 -3.22 7.81 -3.31
CA GLU A 326 -3.89 8.86 -4.08
C GLU A 326 -3.08 9.35 -5.29
N THR A 327 -3.59 10.36 -6.00
CA THR A 327 -2.92 10.93 -7.17
C THR A 327 -1.67 11.70 -6.75
N THR A 328 -1.80 12.78 -5.98
CA THR A 328 -0.69 13.71 -5.73
C THR A 328 -0.34 13.84 -4.25
N SER A 329 -1.26 13.62 -3.33
CA SER A 329 -1.09 14.06 -1.95
C SER A 329 0.03 13.34 -1.19
N PHE A 330 0.29 12.06 -1.47
CA PHE A 330 1.39 11.35 -0.81
C PHE A 330 2.77 11.87 -1.23
N ILE A 331 2.98 12.14 -2.53
CA ILE A 331 4.24 12.68 -3.03
C ILE A 331 4.47 14.15 -2.60
N GLU A 332 3.53 14.77 -1.89
CA GLU A 332 3.73 16.08 -1.27
C GLU A 332 4.16 16.00 0.21
N LEU A 333 4.15 14.80 0.80
CA LEU A 333 4.51 14.61 2.20
C LEU A 333 6.00 14.86 2.46
N TYR A 334 6.89 14.49 1.52
CA TYR A 334 8.34 14.65 1.69
C TYR A 334 8.76 16.11 1.89
N LYS A 335 8.09 17.05 1.19
CA LYS A 335 8.35 18.50 1.27
C LYS A 335 7.62 19.19 2.43
N SER A 336 6.84 18.44 3.22
CA SER A 336 6.04 19.05 4.28
C SER A 336 6.91 19.46 5.47
N THR A 337 6.78 20.73 5.88
CA THR A 337 7.36 21.20 7.14
C THR A 337 6.48 20.87 8.36
N TYR A 338 5.25 20.39 8.14
CA TYR A 338 4.42 19.86 9.20
C TYR A 338 4.85 18.42 9.49
N LEU A 339 5.52 18.24 10.63
CA LEU A 339 6.22 17.01 11.00
C LEU A 339 5.35 15.76 10.92
N PRO A 340 4.08 15.75 11.37
CA PRO A 340 3.22 14.60 11.19
C PRO A 340 2.98 14.19 9.73
N ASN A 341 3.02 15.12 8.76
CA ASN A 341 2.91 14.78 7.35
C ASN A 341 4.22 14.21 6.82
N ARG A 342 5.35 14.84 7.16
CA ARG A 342 6.68 14.32 6.85
C ARG A 342 6.88 12.91 7.38
N ALA A 343 6.43 12.65 8.61
CA ALA A 343 6.48 11.34 9.25
C ALA A 343 5.79 10.24 8.46
N MET A 344 4.62 10.52 7.85
CA MET A 344 3.92 9.52 7.04
C MET A 344 4.78 9.09 5.84
N TYR A 345 5.53 10.01 5.23
CA TYR A 345 6.48 9.67 4.15
C TYR A 345 7.65 8.83 4.67
N ASP A 346 8.29 9.28 5.74
CA ASP A 346 9.47 8.62 6.32
C ASP A 346 9.14 7.23 6.88
N TYR A 347 7.98 7.06 7.52
CA TYR A 347 7.52 5.77 8.03
C TYR A 347 7.09 4.81 6.92
N THR A 348 6.59 5.31 5.79
CA THR A 348 6.34 4.48 4.62
C THR A 348 7.64 3.95 4.04
N TYR A 349 8.65 4.83 3.93
CA TYR A 349 9.99 4.42 3.53
C TYR A 349 10.56 3.36 4.49
N GLN A 350 10.51 3.60 5.80
CA GLN A 350 10.98 2.64 6.80
C GLN A 350 10.20 1.31 6.76
N PHE A 351 8.90 1.36 6.44
CA PHE A 351 8.08 0.16 6.25
C PHE A 351 8.59 -0.67 5.06
N ILE A 352 8.77 -0.02 3.90
CA ILE A 352 9.32 -0.63 2.68
C ILE A 352 10.69 -1.26 2.95
N LYS A 353 11.57 -0.58 3.68
CA LYS A 353 12.90 -1.12 4.03
C LYS A 353 12.88 -2.16 5.15
N GLY A 354 11.72 -2.42 5.76
CA GLY A 354 11.60 -3.32 6.89
C GLY A 354 12.32 -2.85 8.15
N THR A 355 12.52 -1.53 8.28
CA THR A 355 13.19 -0.89 9.42
C THR A 355 12.23 -0.14 10.34
N LEU A 356 10.94 -0.08 10.01
CA LEU A 356 9.96 0.62 10.84
C LEU A 356 9.87 -0.02 12.23
N VAL A 357 10.06 0.80 13.26
CA VAL A 357 9.89 0.42 14.66
C VAL A 357 8.57 1.02 15.16
N THR A 358 7.67 0.18 15.66
CA THR A 358 6.35 0.62 16.15
C THR A 358 6.38 1.03 17.62
N VAL A 359 7.24 0.38 18.41
CA VAL A 359 7.40 0.62 19.84
C VAL A 359 8.75 1.29 20.05
N PRO A 360 8.81 2.58 20.40
CA PRO A 360 10.08 3.24 20.66
C PRO A 360 10.76 2.66 21.91
N ASP A 361 12.09 2.70 21.94
CA ASP A 361 12.87 2.28 23.10
C ASP A 361 12.55 3.15 24.33
N ALA A 362 12.69 2.58 25.53
CA ALA A 362 12.58 3.39 26.74
C ALA A 362 13.78 4.35 26.84
N LYS A 363 13.51 5.62 27.16
CA LYS A 363 14.55 6.60 27.45
C LYS A 363 15.22 6.29 28.79
N ASP A 364 16.51 6.62 28.87
CA ASP A 364 17.28 6.48 30.11
C ASP A 364 16.65 7.29 31.26
N PRO A 365 16.74 6.82 32.52
CA PRO A 365 16.21 7.54 33.66
C PRO A 365 16.80 8.95 33.78
N ILE A 366 15.94 9.95 33.91
CA ILE A 366 16.35 11.33 34.21
C ILE A 366 16.21 11.60 35.71
N SER A 367 17.11 12.40 36.27
CA SER A 367 17.10 12.75 37.70
C SER A 367 17.14 14.26 37.89
N GLY A 368 16.31 14.77 38.79
CA GLY A 368 16.20 16.20 39.09
C GLY A 368 16.04 16.49 40.57
N LYS A 369 16.12 17.76 40.93
CA LYS A 369 15.88 18.25 42.29
C LYS A 369 14.64 19.15 42.32
N ALA A 370 13.90 19.10 43.42
CA ALA A 370 12.77 20.00 43.66
C ALA A 370 12.90 20.63 45.04
N GLU A 371 12.55 21.92 45.15
CA GLU A 371 12.46 22.58 46.44
C GLU A 371 11.13 22.24 47.13
N ALA A 372 11.17 21.92 48.43
CA ALA A 372 9.98 21.60 49.20
C ALA A 372 8.89 22.69 49.08
N GLY A 373 7.67 22.27 48.73
CA GLY A 373 6.51 23.15 48.58
C GLY A 373 6.54 24.11 47.38
N LYS A 374 7.45 23.92 46.41
CA LYS A 374 7.50 24.69 45.16
C LYS A 374 7.28 23.79 43.94
N ILE A 375 6.71 24.36 42.88
CA ILE A 375 6.58 23.67 41.59
C ILE A 375 7.96 23.57 40.95
N CYS A 376 8.39 22.37 40.62
CA CYS A 376 9.54 22.08 39.79
C CYS A 376 9.09 21.84 38.35
N LYS A 377 9.84 22.35 37.37
CA LYS A 377 9.58 22.15 35.94
C LYS A 377 10.75 21.44 35.29
N GLY A 378 10.47 20.54 34.37
CA GLY A 378 11.48 19.85 33.57
C GLY A 378 10.97 19.52 32.18
N ASN A 379 11.82 18.86 31.40
CA ASN A 379 11.47 18.37 30.06
C ASN A 379 11.85 16.88 29.96
N LEU A 380 11.01 16.09 29.32
CA LEU A 380 11.20 14.66 29.09
C LEU A 380 11.94 14.37 27.78
N THR A 381 12.12 15.38 26.94
CA THR A 381 12.76 15.24 25.64
C THR A 381 13.48 16.51 25.23
N ASP A 382 14.62 16.34 24.56
CA ASP A 382 15.27 17.41 23.80
C ASP A 382 14.86 17.37 22.32
N ASP A 383 14.01 16.40 21.93
CA ASP A 383 13.52 16.23 20.56
C ASP A 383 12.56 17.36 20.20
N GLU A 384 13.05 18.34 19.45
CA GLU A 384 12.24 19.43 18.87
C GLU A 384 11.31 18.94 17.74
N THR A 385 11.27 17.63 17.48
CA THR A 385 10.52 17.00 16.38
C THR A 385 9.00 17.06 16.57
N GLY A 386 8.50 17.46 17.75
CA GLY A 386 7.07 17.73 17.99
C GLY A 386 6.11 16.55 17.71
N MET A 387 6.64 15.33 17.56
CA MET A 387 5.91 14.12 17.16
C MET A 387 5.67 13.16 18.33
N LEU A 388 6.07 13.55 19.54
CA LEU A 388 5.94 12.73 20.72
C LEU A 388 4.63 13.04 21.45
N SER A 389 3.85 12.02 21.79
CA SER A 389 2.82 12.14 22.82
C SER A 389 3.32 11.50 24.09
N PHE A 390 3.03 12.11 25.24
CA PHE A 390 3.46 11.63 26.55
C PHE A 390 2.26 11.33 27.44
N GLU A 391 2.39 10.32 28.28
CA GLU A 391 1.43 10.05 29.36
C GLU A 391 2.14 9.62 30.64
N VAL A 392 1.53 9.96 31.78
CA VAL A 392 1.97 9.48 33.08
C VAL A 392 1.54 8.01 33.21
N ASP A 393 2.50 7.12 33.42
CA ASP A 393 2.24 5.70 33.60
C ASP A 393 2.08 5.36 35.09
N SER A 394 2.93 5.92 35.95
CA SER A 394 2.78 5.84 37.41
C SER A 394 3.05 7.18 38.08
N SER A 395 2.07 7.67 38.84
CA SER A 395 2.21 8.91 39.63
C SER A 395 3.28 8.80 40.73
N PRO A 396 3.86 9.95 41.13
CA PRO A 396 4.75 10.01 42.29
C PRO A 396 4.02 9.65 43.60
N LYS A 397 4.77 9.19 44.60
CA LYS A 397 4.22 8.82 45.92
C LYS A 397 4.07 10.00 46.86
N HIS A 398 4.87 11.04 46.66
CA HIS A 398 4.99 12.19 47.56
C HIS A 398 4.85 13.52 46.83
N GLY A 399 4.01 13.54 45.80
CA GLY A 399 3.68 14.74 45.04
C GLY A 399 2.67 14.47 43.94
N THR A 400 2.55 15.43 43.03
CA THR A 400 1.72 15.33 41.84
C THR A 400 2.51 15.76 40.62
N VAL A 401 2.22 15.16 39.46
CA VAL A 401 2.88 15.48 38.19
C VAL A 401 1.85 15.69 37.09
N THR A 402 2.11 16.68 36.25
CA THR A 402 1.40 16.90 34.98
C THR A 402 2.43 16.95 33.86
N ILE A 403 2.19 16.21 32.77
CA ILE A 403 3.01 16.24 31.56
C ILE A 403 2.21 16.91 30.45
N ASN A 404 2.84 17.83 29.72
CA ASN A 404 2.29 18.51 28.56
C ASN A 404 2.65 17.76 27.26
N LEU A 405 1.93 18.06 26.18
CA LEU A 405 2.15 17.43 24.88
C LEU A 405 3.54 17.72 24.29
N ASP A 406 4.17 18.83 24.66
CA ASP A 406 5.52 19.19 24.23
C ASP A 406 6.64 18.49 25.03
N GLY A 407 6.28 17.57 25.92
CA GLY A 407 7.22 16.86 26.79
C GLY A 407 7.63 17.64 28.04
N SER A 408 7.22 18.90 28.19
CA SER A 408 7.43 19.63 29.44
C SER A 408 6.55 19.07 30.55
N PHE A 409 7.07 19.04 31.79
CA PHE A 409 6.31 18.58 32.95
C PHE A 409 6.42 19.54 34.13
N ALA A 410 5.42 19.49 35.00
CA ALA A 410 5.40 20.19 36.28
C ALA A 410 5.18 19.18 37.41
N TYR A 411 6.10 19.15 38.37
CA TYR A 411 6.02 18.36 39.60
C TYR A 411 5.78 19.27 40.80
N TYR A 412 4.87 18.90 41.69
CA TYR A 412 4.59 19.59 42.94
C TYR A 412 4.65 18.60 44.12
N PRO A 413 5.66 18.70 45.00
CA PRO A 413 5.81 17.81 46.14
C PRO A 413 4.71 18.06 47.18
N ASP A 414 4.35 17.01 47.91
CA ASP A 414 3.43 17.11 49.04
C ASP A 414 3.98 18.06 50.10
N LYS A 415 3.08 18.81 50.73
CA LYS A 415 3.47 19.82 51.71
C LYS A 415 4.25 19.19 52.86
N GLY A 416 5.50 19.64 53.03
CA GLY A 416 6.39 19.20 54.11
C GLY A 416 7.16 17.91 53.82
N TYR A 417 7.04 17.35 52.61
CA TYR A 417 7.85 16.22 52.20
C TYR A 417 9.28 16.66 51.83
N THR A 418 10.25 15.83 52.20
CA THR A 418 11.66 15.89 51.78
C THR A 418 12.14 14.45 51.61
N GLY A 419 12.97 14.18 50.61
CA GLY A 419 13.41 12.82 50.26
C GLY A 419 13.22 12.46 48.79
N GLU A 420 13.42 11.18 48.49
CA GLU A 420 13.35 10.63 47.13
C GLU A 420 11.91 10.30 46.72
N ASP A 421 11.50 10.84 45.58
CA ASP A 421 10.25 10.53 44.91
C ASP A 421 10.53 10.17 43.44
N SER A 422 9.57 9.55 42.78
CA SER A 422 9.73 9.14 41.39
C SER A 422 8.39 8.99 40.71
N PHE A 423 8.31 9.34 39.44
CA PHE A 423 7.19 8.98 38.59
C PHE A 423 7.69 8.30 37.32
N THR A 424 6.81 7.59 36.63
CA THR A 424 7.12 7.01 35.32
C THR A 424 6.18 7.56 34.27
N TYR A 425 6.68 7.63 33.04
CA TYR A 425 5.94 8.08 31.88
C TYR A 425 6.18 7.15 30.70
N ARG A 426 5.28 7.17 29.72
CA ARG A 426 5.50 6.57 28.40
C ARG A 426 5.42 7.64 27.35
N TYR A 427 6.08 7.41 26.22
CA TYR A 427 5.98 8.29 25.06
C TYR A 427 5.72 7.50 23.78
N SER A 428 5.05 8.11 22.80
CA SER A 428 4.76 7.49 21.51
C SER A 428 5.24 8.36 20.35
N GLU A 429 5.80 7.72 19.33
CA GLU A 429 6.18 8.33 18.04
C GLU A 429 5.09 8.12 16.96
N GLN A 430 3.82 8.11 17.38
CA GLN A 430 2.59 7.93 16.57
C GLN A 430 2.13 6.49 16.31
N LEU A 431 2.91 5.47 16.66
CA LEU A 431 2.58 4.06 16.42
C LEU A 431 2.15 3.31 17.67
N ASP A 432 3.03 3.27 18.66
CA ASP A 432 2.78 2.69 19.98
C ASP A 432 3.58 3.44 21.05
N TYR A 433 3.33 3.14 22.31
CA TYR A 433 4.03 3.71 23.46
C TYR A 433 5.26 2.88 23.83
N SER A 434 6.34 3.55 24.24
CA SER A 434 7.51 2.92 24.83
C SER A 434 7.18 2.15 26.12
N ALA A 435 8.13 1.32 26.56
CA ALA A 435 8.12 0.85 27.94
C ALA A 435 8.29 2.03 28.93
N PRO A 436 7.83 1.90 30.19
CA PRO A 436 7.89 3.00 31.15
C PRO A 436 9.30 3.57 31.34
N CYS A 437 9.43 4.88 31.14
CA CYS A 437 10.63 5.69 31.38
C CYS A 437 10.56 6.29 32.79
N VAL A 438 11.69 6.44 33.47
CA VAL A 438 11.73 6.83 34.90
C VAL A 438 12.21 8.27 35.08
N VAL A 439 11.52 9.03 35.95
CA VAL A 439 11.99 10.32 36.45
C VAL A 439 12.17 10.23 37.96
N ASN A 440 13.41 10.42 38.42
CA ASN A 440 13.75 10.49 39.85
C ASN A 440 13.82 11.94 40.32
N ILE A 441 13.28 12.22 41.50
CA ILE A 441 13.22 13.55 42.09
C ILE A 441 13.70 13.50 43.54
N THR A 442 14.75 14.26 43.85
CA THR A 442 15.15 14.53 45.24
C THR A 442 14.52 15.84 45.70
N VAL A 443 13.66 15.78 46.73
CA VAL A 443 13.03 16.96 47.33
C VAL A 443 13.85 17.48 48.51
N GLU A 444 14.36 18.71 48.40
CA GLU A 444 15.25 19.37 49.37
C GLU A 444 14.73 20.70 49.93
#